data_AF-A0A7Y3CV95-F1
#
_entry.id   AF-A0A7Y3CV95-F1
#
_cell.length_a   1.000
_cell.length_b   1.000
_cell.length_c   1.000
_cell.angle_alpha   90.00
_cell.angle_beta   90.00
_cell.angle_gamma   90.00
#
_symmetry.space_group_name_H-M   'P 1'
#
loop_
_entity.id
_entity.type
_entity.pdbx_description
1 polymer ?
#
loop_
_entity_poly.entity_id
_entity_poly.type
_entity_poly.pdbx_seq_one_letter_code
_entity_poly.pdbx_strand_id
1 'polypeptide(L)'
;MMRDAMPAKTRGYGWKAVTWLMGVFGSVAALLGLFIMFGPEDDFVGLGGDWAWRVSDVSSAWMYGLLIGGAVLLVGMAYMLVVGR
;
A
#
# COMPACT_ATOMS: atom_id res chain seq x y z
N MET A 1 1.68 12.12 -43.19
CA MET A 1 0.84 10.91 -42.97
C MET A 1 1.65 9.89 -42.19
N MET A 2 1.60 9.88 -40.84
CA MET A 2 2.18 8.84 -39.96
C MET A 2 1.92 9.15 -38.46
N ARG A 3 0.72 9.65 -38.10
CA ARG A 3 0.38 10.02 -36.71
C ARG A 3 -0.71 9.15 -36.06
N ASP A 4 -1.20 8.12 -36.75
CA ASP A 4 -2.45 7.43 -36.37
C ASP A 4 -2.29 5.97 -35.94
N ALA A 5 -1.12 5.57 -35.43
CA ALA A 5 -0.87 4.15 -35.09
C ALA A 5 -0.63 3.88 -33.59
N MET A 6 -1.26 4.63 -32.69
CA MET A 6 -1.39 4.17 -31.29
C MET A 6 -2.84 3.74 -31.01
N PRO A 7 -3.09 2.43 -30.81
CA PRO A 7 -4.42 1.95 -30.52
C PRO A 7 -4.87 2.46 -29.14
N ALA A 8 -6.05 3.09 -29.10
CA ALA A 8 -6.68 3.66 -27.90
C ALA A 8 -6.92 2.66 -26.73
N LYS A 9 -6.61 1.37 -26.94
CA LYS A 9 -6.85 0.27 -26.00
C LYS A 9 -5.91 0.26 -24.79
N THR A 10 -4.80 1.01 -24.81
CA THR A 10 -3.79 1.02 -23.74
C THR A 10 -4.14 1.92 -22.56
N ARG A 11 -4.99 2.94 -22.75
CA ARG A 11 -5.36 3.89 -21.67
C ARG A 11 -6.16 3.23 -20.53
N GLY A 12 -7.01 2.26 -20.84
CA GLY A 12 -7.84 1.59 -19.83
C GLY A 12 -7.08 0.57 -18.96
N TYR A 13 -6.04 -0.06 -19.49
CA TYR A 13 -5.25 -1.06 -18.76
C TYR A 13 -4.33 -0.41 -17.73
N GLY A 14 -3.65 0.68 -18.09
CA GLY A 14 -2.79 1.42 -17.16
C GLY A 14 -3.57 1.95 -15.95
N TRP A 15 -4.75 2.53 -16.19
CA TRP A 15 -5.61 3.05 -15.12
C TRP A 15 -6.04 1.97 -14.13
N LYS A 16 -6.52 0.83 -14.64
CA LYS A 16 -6.93 -0.31 -13.80
C LYS A 16 -5.76 -0.90 -13.03
N ALA A 17 -4.60 -1.07 -13.68
CA ALA A 17 -3.40 -1.60 -13.05
C ALA A 17 -2.90 -0.69 -11.92
N VAL A 18 -2.83 0.62 -12.16
CA VAL A 18 -2.41 1.59 -11.13
C VAL A 18 -3.41 1.61 -9.96
N THR A 19 -4.72 1.65 -10.25
CA THR A 19 -5.76 1.61 -9.21
C THR A 19 -5.62 0.35 -8.35
N TRP A 20 -5.40 -0.81 -8.98
CA TRP A 20 -5.21 -2.07 -8.27
C TRP A 20 -3.94 -2.08 -7.41
N LEU A 21 -2.81 -1.60 -7.95
CA LEU A 21 -1.55 -1.52 -7.21
C LEU A 21 -1.68 -0.59 -6.00
N MET A 22 -2.30 0.58 -6.16
CA MET A 22 -2.57 1.50 -5.05
C MET A 22 -3.45 0.84 -3.98
N GLY A 23 -4.46 0.08 -4.38
CA GLY A 23 -5.30 -0.69 -3.45
C GLY A 23 -4.51 -1.75 -2.68
N VAL A 24 -3.72 -2.56 -3.37
CA VAL A 24 -2.93 -3.64 -2.75
C VAL A 24 -1.87 -3.07 -1.81
N PHE A 25 -1.00 -2.17 -2.31
CA PHE A 25 0.05 -1.58 -1.50
C PHE A 25 -0.50 -0.71 -0.37
N GLY A 26 -1.58 0.04 -0.63
CA GLY A 26 -2.24 0.86 0.37
C GLY A 26 -2.82 0.02 1.51
N SER A 27 -3.51 -1.08 1.17
CA SER A 27 -4.09 -1.99 2.15
C SER A 27 -3.01 -2.70 2.97
N VAL A 28 -1.97 -3.22 2.32
CA VAL A 28 -0.84 -3.89 3.01
C VAL A 28 -0.12 -2.92 3.95
N ALA A 29 0.17 -1.71 3.48
CA ALA A 29 0.82 -0.69 4.32
C ALA A 29 -0.06 -0.30 5.52
N ALA A 30 -1.36 -0.06 5.30
CA ALA A 30 -2.28 0.28 6.38
C ALA A 30 -2.40 -0.85 7.41
N LEU A 31 -2.50 -2.11 6.94
CA LEU A 31 -2.56 -3.28 7.82
C LEU A 31 -1.27 -3.47 8.62
N LEU A 32 -0.10 -3.28 8.01
CA LEU A 32 1.18 -3.35 8.71
C LEU A 32 1.32 -2.22 9.73
N GLY A 33 0.93 -1.00 9.36
CA GLY A 33 0.92 0.13 10.29
C GLY A 33 -0.02 -0.09 11.47
N LEU A 34 -1.22 -0.63 11.22
CA LEU A 34 -2.20 -1.03 12.26
C LEU A 34 -1.64 -2.14 13.14
N PHE A 35 -1.00 -3.14 12.53
CA PHE A 35 -0.39 -4.26 13.24
C PHE A 35 0.71 -3.77 14.19
N ILE A 36 1.54 -2.82 13.78
CA ILE A 36 2.55 -2.21 14.64
C ILE A 36 1.88 -1.36 15.74
N MET A 37 0.81 -0.63 15.41
CA MET A 37 0.11 0.25 16.35
C MET A 37 -0.63 -0.49 17.46
N PHE A 38 -1.21 -1.65 17.15
CA PHE A 38 -1.99 -2.47 18.08
C PHE A 38 -1.27 -3.75 18.52
N GLY A 39 -0.05 -3.96 18.03
CA GLY A 39 0.78 -5.10 18.40
C GLY A 39 1.20 -5.01 19.87
N PRO A 40 1.14 -6.10 20.64
CA PRO A 40 1.63 -6.11 22.01
C PRO A 40 3.13 -5.76 22.07
N GLU A 41 3.53 -4.88 22.98
CA GLU A 41 4.92 -4.41 23.12
C GLU A 41 5.91 -5.55 23.48
N ASP A 42 5.38 -6.63 24.04
CA ASP A 42 6.12 -7.80 24.49
C ASP A 42 6.16 -8.93 23.45
N ASP A 43 5.48 -8.77 22.31
CA ASP A 43 5.42 -9.78 21.27
C ASP A 43 6.63 -9.69 20.33
N PHE A 44 7.17 -10.87 20.02
CA PHE A 44 8.21 -11.07 19.03
C PHE A 44 7.59 -11.62 17.76
N VAL A 45 7.81 -10.94 16.63
CA VAL A 45 7.34 -11.38 15.33
C VAL A 45 8.53 -11.85 14.54
N GLY A 46 8.53 -13.12 14.11
CA GLY A 46 9.62 -13.69 13.34
C GLY A 46 9.41 -15.17 13.01
N LEU A 47 10.25 -15.71 12.14
CA LEU A 47 10.19 -17.11 11.68
C LEU A 47 10.70 -18.13 12.74
N GLY A 48 10.88 -17.69 13.99
CA GLY A 48 11.48 -18.45 15.09
C GLY A 48 13.00 -18.36 15.14
N GLY A 49 13.57 -18.49 16.35
CA GLY A 49 15.02 -18.43 16.60
C GLY A 49 15.58 -17.00 16.60
N ASP A 50 16.81 -16.81 16.09
CA ASP A 50 17.51 -15.51 16.05
C ASP A 50 16.86 -14.46 15.13
N TRP A 51 15.85 -14.86 14.35
CA TRP A 51 15.09 -14.02 13.42
C TRP A 51 13.76 -13.55 14.02
N ALA A 52 13.65 -13.51 15.35
CA ALA A 52 12.53 -12.93 16.06
C ALA A 52 12.81 -11.44 16.34
N TRP A 53 11.97 -10.58 15.79
CA TRP A 53 12.12 -9.13 15.80
C TRP A 53 11.12 -8.65 16.84
N ARG A 54 11.59 -7.89 17.81
CA ARG A 54 10.69 -7.35 18.83
C ARG A 54 9.85 -6.24 18.20
N VAL A 55 8.53 -6.34 18.31
CA VAL A 55 7.63 -5.36 17.70
C VAL A 55 7.85 -3.97 18.28
N SER A 56 8.26 -3.86 19.55
CA SER A 56 8.61 -2.60 20.20
C SER A 56 9.82 -1.87 19.60
N ASP A 57 10.72 -2.58 18.91
CA ASP A 57 11.91 -1.97 18.29
C ASP A 57 11.57 -1.28 16.97
N VAL A 58 10.33 -1.45 16.48
CA VAL A 58 9.85 -0.76 15.29
C VAL A 58 9.58 0.70 15.64
N SER A 59 10.35 1.60 15.04
CA SER A 59 10.22 3.03 15.36
C SER A 59 8.81 3.56 15.05
N SER A 60 8.33 4.46 15.89
CA SER A 60 7.01 5.11 15.70
C SER A 60 6.89 5.78 14.33
N ALA A 61 8.02 6.22 13.75
CA ALA A 61 8.06 6.77 12.40
C ALA A 61 7.65 5.76 11.32
N TRP A 62 8.02 4.48 11.45
CA TRP A 62 7.57 3.43 10.53
C TRP A 62 6.09 3.14 10.67
N MET A 63 5.59 3.06 11.91
CA MET A 63 4.16 2.89 12.18
C MET A 63 3.33 3.99 11.51
N TYR A 64 3.65 5.27 11.80
CA TYR A 64 2.93 6.40 11.22
C TYR A 64 3.17 6.52 9.71
N GLY A 65 4.38 6.23 9.23
CA GLY A 65 4.71 6.24 7.80
C GLY A 65 3.87 5.24 7.01
N LEU A 66 3.70 4.02 7.53
CA LEU A 66 2.89 2.96 6.93
C LEU A 66 1.40 3.30 6.98
N LEU A 67 0.90 3.83 8.12
CA LEU A 67 -0.50 4.25 8.25
C LEU A 67 -0.84 5.40 7.31
N ILE A 68 -0.04 6.47 7.32
CA ILE A 68 -0.26 7.66 6.48
C ILE A 68 -0.06 7.31 5.01
N GLY A 69 1.01 6.61 4.67
CA GLY A 69 1.29 6.18 3.29
C GLY A 69 0.20 5.26 2.76
N GLY A 70 -0.24 4.29 3.57
CA GLY A 70 -1.35 3.40 3.25
C GLY A 70 -2.66 4.16 3.01
N ALA A 71 -3.01 5.07 3.93
CA ALA A 71 -4.20 5.91 3.80
C ALA A 71 -4.17 6.78 2.55
N VAL A 72 -3.04 7.41 2.22
CA VAL A 72 -2.88 8.23 1.01
C VAL A 72 -3.08 7.39 -0.26
N LEU A 73 -2.50 6.18 -0.31
CA LEU A 73 -2.69 5.29 -1.46
C LEU A 73 -4.14 4.86 -1.63
N LEU A 74 -4.84 4.55 -0.53
CA LEU A 74 -6.26 4.18 -0.55
C LEU A 74 -7.17 5.35 -0.96
N VAL A 75 -6.89 6.56 -0.48
CA VAL A 75 -7.61 7.77 -0.90
C VAL A 75 -7.37 8.04 -2.39
N GLY A 76 -6.13 7.90 -2.86
CA GLY A 76 -5.79 8.02 -4.29
C GLY A 76 -6.52 6.98 -5.15
N MET A 77 -6.59 5.73 -4.69
CA MET A 77 -7.40 4.68 -5.34
C MET A 77 -8.88 5.07 -5.39
N ALA A 78 -9.46 5.52 -4.27
CA ALA A 78 -10.86 5.92 -4.21
C ALA A 78 -11.16 7.07 -5.18
N TYR A 79 -10.28 8.06 -5.24
CA TYR A 79 -10.36 9.15 -6.21
C TYR A 79 -10.32 8.63 -7.65
N MET A 80 -9.38 7.73 -7.98
CA MET A 80 -9.28 7.14 -9.32
C MET A 80 -10.52 6.31 -9.70
N LEU A 81 -11.16 5.63 -8.75
CA LEU A 81 -12.40 4.90 -8.97
C LEU A 81 -13.59 5.83 -9.22
N VAL A 82 -13.64 6.99 -8.54
CA VAL A 82 -14.71 7.98 -8.74
C VAL A 82 -14.56 8.69 -10.08
N VAL A 83 -13.33 9.09 -10.44
CA VAL A 83 -13.04 9.82 -11.69
C VAL A 83 -13.02 8.91 -12.92
N GLY A 84 -12.65 7.64 -12.75
CA GLY A 84 -12.60 6.66 -13.83
C GLY A 84 -13.94 5.98 -14.14
N ARG A 85 -15.03 6.39 -13.50
CA ARG A 85 -16.42 6.01 -13.82
C ARG A 85 -16.96 6.87 -14.93
#